data_AF-A0A653D886-F1
#
_entry.id   AF-A0A653D886-F1
#
_cell.length_a   1.000
_cell.length_b   1.000
_cell.length_c   1.000
_cell.angle_alpha   90.00
_cell.angle_beta   90.00
_cell.angle_gamma   90.00
#
_symmetry.space_group_name_H-M   'P 1'
#
loop_
_entity.id
_entity.type
_entity.pdbx_description
1 polymer ?
#
loop_
_entity_poly.entity_id
_entity_poly.type
_entity_poly.pdbx_seq_one_letter_code
_entity_poly.pdbx_strand_id
1 'polypeptide(L)'
;MMAESDTTVDATRRLNVKKQTLDDAYAAPANFLEIDVVNPVTTIGVGKKRFTDYEVKMRTNLPVFKVKESSVRRRYSDFEWLRNELERDSKIVVPPLPGKAWKRQLPFRGDDGIFEEDFIEDRRKGLEVFINK
;
A
#
# COMPACT_ATOMS: atom_id res chain seq x y z
N MET A 1 40.49 -20.83 -53.67
CA MET A 1 39.13 -20.84 -53.12
C MET A 1 39.26 -20.81 -51.61
N MET A 2 39.00 -19.66 -50.98
CA MET A 2 38.87 -19.53 -49.53
C MET A 2 37.40 -19.19 -49.27
N ALA A 3 36.69 -20.09 -48.59
CA ALA A 3 35.31 -19.87 -48.19
C ALA A 3 35.32 -19.07 -46.88
N GLU A 4 34.75 -17.87 -46.92
CA GLU A 4 34.50 -17.06 -45.73
C GLU A 4 33.40 -17.73 -44.90
N SER A 5 33.75 -18.17 -43.68
CA SER A 5 32.81 -18.76 -42.74
C SER A 5 31.97 -17.66 -42.08
N ASP A 6 30.68 -17.65 -42.40
CA ASP A 6 29.69 -16.68 -41.92
C ASP A 6 29.45 -16.78 -40.40
N THR A 7 30.13 -15.94 -39.63
CA THR A 7 30.03 -15.83 -38.16
C THR A 7 28.86 -14.95 -37.67
N THR A 8 27.95 -14.51 -38.55
CA THR A 8 26.95 -13.48 -38.19
C THR A 8 25.73 -14.02 -37.44
N VAL A 9 25.47 -15.32 -37.48
CA VAL A 9 24.26 -15.94 -36.89
C VAL A 9 24.30 -16.09 -35.36
N ASP A 10 25.48 -16.09 -34.73
CA ASP A 10 25.58 -16.24 -33.28
C ASP A 10 25.33 -14.92 -32.52
N ALA A 11 25.58 -13.77 -33.16
CA ALA A 11 25.50 -12.45 -32.52
C ALA A 11 24.05 -11.98 -32.22
N THR A 12 23.04 -12.58 -32.85
CA THR A 12 21.61 -12.28 -32.62
C THR A 12 20.87 -13.37 -31.87
N ARG A 13 21.57 -14.43 -31.42
CA ARG A 13 20.96 -15.50 -30.64
C ARG A 13 20.46 -14.92 -29.31
N ARG A 14 19.16 -15.02 -29.06
CA ARG A 14 18.58 -14.67 -27.75
C ARG A 14 19.34 -15.46 -26.68
N LEU A 15 20.02 -14.73 -25.81
CA LEU A 15 20.68 -15.32 -24.65
C LEU A 15 19.66 -16.15 -23.88
N ASN A 16 20.04 -17.38 -23.54
CA ASN A 16 19.25 -18.22 -22.65
C ASN A 16 19.23 -17.58 -21.27
N VAL A 17 18.29 -16.66 -21.05
CA VAL A 17 18.07 -16.06 -19.74
C VAL A 17 17.61 -17.19 -18.82
N LYS A 18 18.45 -17.57 -17.86
CA LYS A 18 18.04 -18.49 -16.80
C LYS A 18 16.79 -17.90 -16.16
N LYS A 19 15.69 -18.66 -16.14
CA LYS A 19 14.49 -18.24 -15.41
C LYS A 19 14.89 -18.01 -13.97
N GLN A 20 14.73 -16.78 -13.47
CA GLN A 20 14.93 -16.50 -12.05
C GLN A 20 14.02 -17.44 -11.26
N THR A 21 14.64 -18.17 -10.34
CA THR A 21 13.92 -19.06 -9.44
C THR A 21 13.28 -18.21 -8.34
N LEU A 22 12.21 -18.71 -7.72
CA LEU A 22 11.61 -18.00 -6.58
C LEU A 22 12.64 -17.80 -5.46
N ASP A 23 13.52 -18.78 -5.23
CA ASP A 23 14.65 -18.66 -4.30
C ASP A 23 15.61 -17.51 -4.64
N ASP A 24 15.95 -17.30 -5.91
CA ASP A 24 16.83 -16.19 -6.35
C ASP A 24 16.15 -14.83 -6.23
N ALA A 25 14.82 -14.77 -6.39
CA ALA A 25 14.02 -13.58 -6.16
C ALA A 25 13.83 -13.24 -4.66
N TYR A 26 14.03 -14.22 -3.76
CA TYR A 26 13.95 -14.04 -2.31
C TYR A 26 15.32 -14.17 -1.60
N ALA A 27 16.42 -14.35 -2.34
CA ALA A 27 17.77 -14.33 -1.80
C ALA A 27 18.09 -12.93 -1.25
N ALA A 28 18.83 -12.87 -0.14
CA ALA A 28 19.16 -11.61 0.54
C ALA A 28 19.80 -10.61 -0.45
N PRO A 29 19.27 -9.38 -0.52
CA PRO A 29 19.10 -8.52 0.65
C PRO A 29 17.64 -8.42 1.11
N ALA A 30 17.46 -8.23 2.42
CA ALA A 30 16.18 -8.20 3.15
C ALA A 30 14.98 -7.74 2.30
N ASN A 31 14.05 -8.66 2.05
CA ASN A 31 12.75 -8.31 1.47
C ASN A 31 12.05 -7.35 2.43
N PHE A 32 11.75 -6.13 1.97
CA PHE A 32 11.07 -5.12 2.76
C PHE A 32 9.78 -4.71 2.06
N LEU A 33 8.77 -4.45 2.87
CA LEU A 33 7.54 -3.78 2.50
C LEU A 33 7.29 -2.78 3.61
N GLU A 34 7.52 -1.52 3.31
CA GLU A 34 7.30 -0.41 4.22
C GLU A 34 6.12 0.39 3.70
N ILE A 35 5.11 0.58 4.55
CA ILE A 35 3.94 1.37 4.22
C ILE A 35 3.78 2.46 5.27
N ASP A 36 3.95 3.71 4.86
CA ASP A 36 3.77 4.88 5.72
C ASP A 36 2.40 5.49 5.48
N VAL A 37 1.69 5.83 6.55
CA VAL A 37 0.43 6.58 6.48
C VAL A 37 0.70 7.99 7.01
N VAL A 38 0.73 8.98 6.13
CA VAL A 38 1.17 10.35 6.42
C VAL A 38 0.21 11.40 5.87
N ASN A 39 0.47 12.67 6.18
CA ASN A 39 -0.18 13.83 5.58
C ASN A 39 -1.73 13.76 5.60
N PRO A 40 -2.35 13.73 6.80
CA PRO A 40 -3.79 13.80 6.91
C PRO A 40 -4.31 15.12 6.33
N VAL A 41 -5.28 15.07 5.43
CA VAL A 41 -5.96 16.26 4.91
C VAL A 41 -7.46 16.12 5.09
N THR A 42 -8.05 17.13 5.72
CA THR A 42 -9.51 17.23 5.83
C THR A 42 -10.06 17.88 4.58
N THR A 43 -10.62 17.06 3.69
CA THR A 43 -11.20 17.51 2.43
C THR A 43 -12.69 17.80 2.61
N ILE A 44 -13.15 18.91 2.03
CA ILE A 44 -14.57 19.25 1.94
C ILE A 44 -15.09 18.65 0.63
N GLY A 45 -15.83 17.55 0.75
CA GLY A 45 -16.49 16.91 -0.39
C GLY A 45 -17.74 17.67 -0.85
N VAL A 46 -18.31 17.18 -1.95
CA VAL A 46 -19.56 17.70 -2.51
C VAL A 46 -20.69 17.60 -1.47
N GLY A 47 -21.40 18.72 -1.23
CA GLY A 47 -22.54 18.75 -0.31
C GLY A 47 -22.20 18.94 1.17
N LYS A 48 -21.14 19.70 1.50
CA LYS A 48 -20.68 19.99 2.88
C LYS A 48 -20.26 18.77 3.71
N LYS A 49 -20.10 17.60 3.07
CA LYS A 49 -19.58 16.40 3.73
C LYS A 49 -18.06 16.48 3.83
N ARG A 50 -17.56 16.64 5.05
CA ARG A 50 -16.12 16.65 5.34
C ARG A 50 -15.64 15.24 5.62
N PHE A 51 -14.46 14.90 5.13
CA PHE A 51 -13.77 13.65 5.46
C PHE A 51 -12.27 13.88 5.51
N THR A 52 -11.57 13.08 6.30
CA THR A 52 -10.11 13.09 6.37
C THR A 52 -9.56 11.94 5.55
N ASP A 53 -8.70 12.25 4.59
CA ASP A 53 -7.92 11.27 3.85
C ASP A 53 -6.45 11.33 4.28
N TYR A 54 -5.75 10.22 4.03
CA TYR A 54 -4.36 10.02 4.40
C TYR A 54 -3.58 9.67 3.14
N GLU A 55 -2.35 10.18 3.05
CA GLU A 55 -1.41 9.75 2.04
C GLU A 55 -0.78 8.43 2.48
N VAL A 56 -0.98 7.38 1.70
CA VAL A 56 -0.39 6.06 1.91
C VAL A 56 0.77 5.91 0.95
N LYS A 57 1.99 5.92 1.49
CA LYS A 57 3.22 5.70 0.73
C LYS A 57 3.67 4.26 0.95
N MET A 58 4.04 3.59 -0.12
CA MET A 58 4.46 2.20 -0.08
C MET A 58 5.78 2.07 -0.79
N ARG A 59 6.74 1.39 -0.16
CA ARG A 59 8.06 1.08 -0.69
C ARG A 59 8.36 -0.40 -0.51
N THR A 60 8.79 -1.06 -1.57
CA THR A 60 9.06 -2.49 -1.52
C THR A 60 10.05 -2.94 -2.59
N ASN A 61 10.78 -4.01 -2.30
CA ASN A 61 11.57 -4.76 -3.26
C ASN A 61 10.92 -6.10 -3.67
N LEU A 62 9.69 -6.39 -3.18
CA LEU A 62 9.01 -7.65 -3.45
C LEU A 62 8.58 -7.76 -4.93
N PRO A 63 8.85 -8.89 -5.61
CA PRO A 63 8.56 -9.08 -7.04
C PRO A 63 7.06 -9.19 -7.35
N VAL A 64 6.21 -9.37 -6.34
CA VAL A 64 4.75 -9.42 -6.48
C VAL A 64 4.17 -8.05 -6.87
N PHE A 65 4.85 -6.96 -6.50
CA PHE A 65 4.42 -5.61 -6.82
C PHE A 65 5.04 -5.13 -8.13
N LYS A 66 4.19 -4.64 -9.04
CA LYS A 66 4.65 -4.08 -10.33
C LYS A 66 5.46 -2.79 -10.15
N VAL A 67 5.18 -2.04 -9.09
CA VAL A 67 5.78 -0.75 -8.80
C VAL A 67 6.46 -0.84 -7.44
N LYS A 68 7.72 -0.41 -7.37
CA LYS A 68 8.54 -0.46 -6.14
C LYS A 68 8.20 0.64 -5.15
N GLU A 69 7.74 1.78 -5.65
CA GLU A 69 7.34 2.93 -4.84
C GLU A 69 6.01 3.48 -5.35
N SER A 70 5.03 3.65 -4.46
CA SER A 70 3.75 4.25 -4.80
C SER A 70 3.26 5.18 -3.69
N SER A 71 2.51 6.22 -4.08
CA SER A 71 1.80 7.10 -3.16
C SER A 71 0.34 7.23 -3.62
N VAL A 72 -0.60 6.97 -2.72
CA VAL A 72 -2.03 7.05 -2.99
C VAL A 72 -2.75 7.74 -1.83
N ARG A 73 -3.81 8.50 -2.11
CA ARG A 73 -4.68 9.04 -1.05
C ARG A 73 -5.86 8.11 -0.78
N ARG A 74 -6.06 7.76 0.50
CA ARG A 74 -7.12 6.85 0.96
C ARG A 74 -7.77 7.38 2.23
N ARG A 75 -9.08 7.19 2.33
CA ARG A 75 -9.87 7.55 3.53
C ARG A 75 -10.08 6.31 4.39
N TYR A 76 -10.45 6.52 5.66
CA TYR A 76 -10.70 5.43 6.62
C TYR A 76 -11.66 4.35 6.09
N SER A 77 -12.72 4.73 5.35
CA SER A 77 -13.67 3.76 4.80
C SER A 77 -13.07 2.83 3.75
N ASP A 78 -11.98 3.23 3.08
CA ASP A 78 -11.30 2.37 2.11
C ASP A 78 -10.52 1.26 2.83
N PHE A 79 -9.99 1.54 4.03
CA PHE A 79 -9.38 0.53 4.91
C PHE A 79 -10.43 -0.43 5.50
N GLU A 80 -11.62 0.08 5.87
CA GLU A 80 -12.74 -0.79 6.27
C GLU A 80 -13.12 -1.74 5.13
N TRP A 81 -13.19 -1.24 3.91
CA TRP A 81 -13.46 -2.07 2.73
C TRP A 81 -12.38 -3.14 2.54
N LEU A 82 -11.09 -2.74 2.59
CA LEU A 82 -9.97 -3.67 2.46
C LEU A 82 -10.00 -4.78 3.52
N ARG A 83 -10.25 -4.43 4.79
CA ARG A 83 -10.40 -5.41 5.87
C ARG A 83 -11.51 -6.41 5.57
N ASN A 84 -12.68 -5.93 5.17
CA ASN A 84 -13.83 -6.79 4.91
C ASN A 84 -13.60 -7.74 3.73
N GLU A 85 -12.88 -7.27 2.70
CA GLU A 85 -12.51 -8.10 1.55
C GLU A 85 -11.52 -9.20 1.96
N LEU A 86 -10.51 -8.85 2.77
CA LEU A 86 -9.52 -9.81 3.27
C LEU A 86 -10.14 -10.85 4.21
N GLU A 87 -11.08 -10.45 5.09
CA GLU A 87 -11.79 -11.38 5.99
C GLU A 87 -12.73 -12.34 5.24
N ARG A 88 -13.23 -11.93 4.07
CA ARG A 88 -14.14 -12.75 3.26
C ARG A 88 -13.36 -13.82 2.47
N ASP A 89 -12.31 -13.39 1.78
CA ASP A 89 -11.65 -14.23 0.77
C ASP A 89 -10.39 -14.94 1.29
N SER A 90 -9.85 -14.51 2.43
CA SER A 90 -8.58 -15.03 2.97
C SER A 90 -8.70 -15.53 4.40
N LYS A 91 -7.92 -16.57 4.75
CA LYS A 91 -7.80 -17.09 6.12
C LYS A 91 -6.79 -16.29 6.97
N ILE A 92 -6.41 -15.10 6.50
CA ILE A 92 -5.45 -14.23 7.18
C ILE A 92 -6.13 -13.63 8.41
N VAL A 93 -5.42 -13.60 9.55
CA VAL A 93 -5.88 -12.91 10.76
C VAL A 93 -5.72 -11.41 10.51
N VAL A 94 -6.81 -10.76 10.10
CA VAL A 94 -6.79 -9.34 9.79
C VAL A 94 -6.69 -8.54 11.10
N PRO A 95 -5.70 -7.65 11.25
CA PRO A 95 -5.59 -6.81 12.43
C PRO A 95 -6.84 -5.94 12.66
N PRO A 96 -7.16 -5.57 13.90
CA PRO A 96 -8.27 -4.65 14.17
C PRO A 96 -7.95 -3.25 13.64
N LEU A 97 -8.93 -2.62 12.97
CA LEU A 97 -8.84 -1.22 12.58
C LEU A 97 -9.02 -0.29 13.79
N PRO A 98 -8.41 0.91 13.79
CA PRO A 98 -8.72 1.93 14.79
C PRO A 98 -10.21 2.27 14.73
N GLY A 99 -10.87 2.31 15.88
CA GLY A 99 -12.34 2.39 15.95
C GLY A 99 -12.92 3.56 15.15
N LYS A 100 -14.08 3.33 14.50
CA LYS A 100 -14.81 4.32 13.69
C LYS A 100 -15.24 5.57 14.48
N ALA A 101 -15.21 5.49 15.80
CA ALA A 101 -15.49 6.56 16.76
C ALA A 101 -16.84 7.25 16.51
N TRP A 102 -17.91 6.47 16.40
CA TRP A 102 -19.28 6.98 16.17
C TRP A 102 -19.70 8.08 17.14
N LYS A 103 -19.26 8.03 18.39
CA LYS A 103 -19.53 9.07 19.41
C LYS A 103 -18.93 10.44 19.05
N ARG A 104 -17.82 10.47 18.31
CA ARG A 104 -17.16 11.70 17.83
C ARG A 104 -17.81 12.26 16.56
N GLN A 105 -18.73 11.53 15.94
CA GLN A 105 -19.50 11.99 14.77
C GLN A 105 -20.82 12.68 15.15
N LEU A 106 -21.19 12.66 16.42
CA LEU A 106 -22.43 13.29 16.90
C LEU A 106 -22.37 14.82 16.77
N PRO A 107 -23.47 15.47 16.36
CA PRO A 107 -23.54 16.93 16.34
C PRO A 107 -23.58 17.52 17.76
N PHE A 108 -23.33 18.83 17.87
CA PHE A 108 -23.37 19.60 19.13
C PHE A 108 -22.33 19.23 20.18
N ARG A 109 -21.13 18.82 19.73
CA ARG A 109 -19.95 18.68 20.60
C ARG A 109 -19.26 20.03 20.78
N GLY A 110 -18.54 20.18 21.89
CA GLY A 110 -17.66 21.33 22.14
C GLY A 110 -16.30 21.23 21.46
N ASP A 111 -16.03 20.12 20.76
CA ASP A 111 -14.80 19.85 20.01
C ASP A 111 -15.10 19.58 18.52
N ASP A 112 -14.06 19.55 17.69
CA ASP A 112 -14.14 19.24 16.26
C ASP A 112 -14.33 17.72 15.97
N GLY A 113 -14.59 16.91 17.00
CA GLY A 113 -15.00 15.52 16.88
C GLY A 113 -14.01 14.64 16.13
N ILE A 114 -14.38 14.19 14.93
CA ILE A 114 -13.52 13.36 14.07
C ILE A 114 -12.46 14.16 13.28
N PHE A 115 -12.50 15.50 13.37
CA PHE A 115 -11.56 16.40 12.71
C PHE A 115 -10.54 17.00 13.68
N GLU A 116 -10.59 16.62 14.96
CA GLU A 116 -9.59 16.97 15.96
C GLU A 116 -8.22 16.38 15.60
N GLU A 117 -7.15 17.17 15.70
CA GLU A 117 -5.79 16.76 15.31
C GLU A 117 -5.30 15.53 16.09
N ASP A 118 -5.52 15.49 17.41
CA ASP A 118 -5.16 14.34 18.25
C ASP A 118 -5.84 13.05 17.79
N PHE A 119 -7.12 13.15 17.40
CA PHE A 119 -7.87 12.01 16.90
C PHE A 119 -7.40 11.55 15.52
N ILE A 120 -7.10 12.50 14.63
CA ILE A 120 -6.55 12.22 13.31
C ILE A 120 -5.21 11.50 13.42
N GLU A 121 -4.33 11.93 14.33
CA GLU A 121 -3.01 11.33 14.53
C GLU A 121 -3.09 9.95 15.18
N ASP A 122 -3.94 9.75 16.18
CA ASP A 122 -4.20 8.44 16.78
C ASP A 122 -4.71 7.45 15.72
N ARG A 123 -5.67 7.90 14.90
CA ARG A 123 -6.18 7.11 13.78
C ARG A 123 -5.10 6.82 12.74
N ARG A 124 -4.26 7.80 12.38
CA ARG A 124 -3.15 7.62 11.43
C ARG A 124 -2.22 6.49 11.88
N LYS A 125 -1.78 6.51 13.15
CA LYS A 125 -0.95 5.46 13.74
C LYS A 125 -1.64 4.09 13.71
N GLY A 126 -2.92 4.04 14.05
CA GLY A 126 -3.70 2.80 13.99
C GLY A 126 -3.83 2.23 12.58
N LEU A 127 -4.01 3.09 11.57
CA LEU A 127 -4.07 2.69 10.16
C LEU A 127 -2.71 2.19 9.65
N GLU A 128 -1.62 2.83 10.06
CA GLU A 128 -0.26 2.42 9.74
C GLU A 128 0.07 1.04 10.35
N VAL A 129 -0.29 0.82 11.62
CA VAL A 129 -0.12 -0.49 12.26
C VAL A 129 -0.99 -1.56 11.60
N PHE A 130 -2.19 -1.21 11.15
CA PHE A 130 -3.09 -2.14 10.46
C PHE A 130 -2.52 -2.59 9.12
N ILE A 131 -1.95 -1.69 8.32
CA ILE A 131 -1.51 -2.01 6.95
C ILE A 131 -0.13 -2.68 6.89
N ASN A 132 0.70 -2.51 7.92
CA ASN A 132 2.03 -3.14 8.02
C ASN A 132 2.00 -4.53 8.67
N LYS A 133 0.84 -5.01 9.14
CA LYS A 133 0.68 -6.32 9.80
C LYS A 133 -0.04 -7.30 8.90
#